data_AF-A0A0G1DKG4-F1
#
_entry.id   AF-A0A0G1DKG4-F1
#
_cell.length_a   1.000
_cell.length_b   1.000
_cell.length_c   1.000
_cell.angle_alpha   90.00
_cell.angle_beta   90.00
_cell.angle_gamma   90.00
#
_symmetry.space_group_name_H-M   'P 1'
#
loop_
_entity.id
_entity.type
_entity.pdbx_description
1 polymer ?
#
loop_
_entity_poly.entity_id
_entity_poly.type
_entity_poly.pdbx_seq_one_letter_code
_entity_poly.pdbx_strand_id
1 'polypeptide(L)'
;MRKTLILVWFMLFLSLAAVTATLFFYRQLENKNKKERINKENFWFLLERQSNLETLYYGQPGRVTDSKIVRQFKVKTGRPNERPTPLPQLLGREYWLISGKTETKDNPETGPYFISLDIPVTDDEPYGPEKYPECEGRCNWVLPGAFGLHGIGGDDSKLTESDPGSSGCIRHTDEDITHLYNLIDPTKSIRYYIENS
;
A
#
# COMPACT_ATOMS: atom_id res chain seq x y z
N MET A 1 62.24 -12.38 36.33
CA MET A 1 61.98 -12.02 34.92
C MET A 1 60.93 -12.88 34.22
N ARG A 2 60.98 -14.22 34.30
CA ARG A 2 60.02 -15.07 33.55
C ARG A 2 58.56 -14.92 34.00
N LYS A 3 58.31 -14.79 35.31
CA LYS A 3 56.96 -14.59 35.89
C LYS A 3 56.33 -13.23 35.55
N THR A 4 57.14 -12.17 35.52
CA THR A 4 56.68 -10.82 35.14
C THR A 4 56.33 -10.73 33.66
N LEU A 5 57.09 -11.41 32.80
CA LEU A 5 56.79 -11.48 31.36
C LEU A 5 55.45 -12.20 31.10
N ILE A 6 55.19 -13.31 31.79
CA ILE A 6 53.92 -14.06 31.68
C ILE A 6 52.73 -13.19 32.10
N LEU A 7 52.88 -12.42 33.18
CA LEU A 7 51.82 -11.53 33.67
C LEU A 7 51.46 -10.43 32.65
N VAL A 8 52.47 -9.85 32.00
CA VAL A 8 52.28 -8.82 30.95
C VAL A 8 51.55 -9.40 29.75
N TRP A 9 51.93 -10.58 29.28
CA TRP A 9 51.24 -11.26 28.17
C TRP A 9 49.79 -11.61 28.50
N PHE A 10 49.53 -12.03 29.74
CA PHE A 10 48.17 -12.33 30.19
C PHE A 10 47.29 -11.07 30.22
N MET A 11 47.82 -9.94 30.69
CA MET A 11 47.10 -8.66 30.69
C MET A 11 46.85 -8.14 29.27
N LEU A 12 47.82 -8.29 28.35
CA LEU A 12 47.65 -7.96 26.94
C LEU A 12 46.55 -8.81 26.29
N PHE A 13 46.53 -10.12 26.56
CA PHE A 13 45.50 -11.02 26.04
C PHE A 13 44.11 -10.65 26.55
N LEU A 14 43.97 -10.35 27.85
CA LEU A 14 42.71 -9.87 28.44
C LEU A 14 42.24 -8.56 27.82
N SER A 15 43.15 -7.61 27.58
CA SER A 15 42.81 -6.34 26.94
C SER A 15 42.32 -6.53 25.50
N LEU A 16 42.97 -7.42 24.74
CA LEU A 16 42.58 -7.71 23.36
C LEU A 16 41.23 -8.43 23.30
N ALA A 17 40.99 -9.37 24.21
CA ALA A 17 39.70 -10.06 24.34
C ALA A 17 38.55 -9.09 24.72
N ALA A 18 38.82 -8.11 25.59
CA ALA A 18 37.84 -7.09 25.95
C ALA A 18 37.48 -6.19 24.77
N VAL A 19 38.47 -5.77 23.97
CA VAL A 19 38.28 -4.94 22.77
C VAL A 19 37.50 -5.68 21.68
N THR A 20 37.82 -6.95 21.41
CA THR A 20 37.09 -7.74 20.41
C THR A 20 35.64 -8.02 20.83
N ALA A 21 35.41 -8.28 22.12
CA ALA A 21 34.06 -8.43 22.66
C ALA A 21 33.25 -7.13 22.52
N THR A 22 33.83 -5.97 22.85
CA THR A 22 33.14 -4.67 22.69
C THR A 22 32.81 -4.38 21.23
N LEU A 23 33.74 -4.63 20.30
CA LEU A 23 33.49 -4.46 18.86
C LEU A 23 32.37 -5.39 18.35
N PHE A 24 32.33 -6.64 18.83
CA PHE A 24 31.26 -7.58 18.48
C PHE A 24 29.90 -7.12 18.99
N PHE A 25 29.82 -6.68 20.26
CA PHE A 25 28.58 -6.14 20.84
C PHE A 25 28.13 -4.85 20.15
N TYR A 26 29.05 -3.97 19.78
CA TYR A 26 28.74 -2.74 19.05
C TYR A 26 28.13 -3.05 17.67
N ARG A 27 28.70 -4.00 16.92
CA ARG A 27 28.13 -4.47 15.63
C ARG A 27 26.75 -5.12 15.79
N GLN A 28 26.53 -5.88 16.86
CA GLN A 28 25.22 -6.46 17.18
C GLN A 28 24.18 -5.36 17.45
N LEU A 29 24.54 -4.32 18.21
CA LEU A 29 23.65 -3.18 18.47
C LEU A 29 23.36 -2.37 17.20
N GLU A 30 24.36 -2.12 16.37
CA GLU A 30 24.20 -1.43 15.09
C GLU A 30 23.26 -2.23 14.17
N ASN A 31 23.46 -3.54 14.03
CA ASN A 31 22.58 -4.41 13.22
C ASN A 31 21.16 -4.51 13.80
N LYS A 32 20.99 -4.47 15.13
CA LYS A 32 19.67 -4.48 15.78
C LYS A 32 18.93 -3.15 15.58
N ASN A 33 19.64 -2.03 15.58
CA ASN A 33 19.10 -0.71 15.24
C ASN A 33 18.85 -0.53 13.73
N LYS A 34 19.60 -1.26 12.90
CA LYS A 34 19.40 -1.36 11.45
C LYS A 34 18.27 -2.32 11.05
N LYS A 35 17.62 -2.98 12.01
CA LYS A 35 16.30 -3.61 11.81
C LYS A 35 15.28 -2.49 11.66
N GLU A 36 15.29 -1.95 10.45
CA GLU A 36 14.50 -0.89 9.84
C GLU A 36 13.24 -0.51 10.62
N ARG A 37 13.25 0.68 11.22
CA ARG A 37 12.03 1.49 11.20
C ARG A 37 11.73 1.72 9.72
N ILE A 38 10.82 0.93 9.15
CA ILE A 38 10.19 1.25 7.87
C ILE A 38 9.67 2.68 8.03
N ASN A 39 10.33 3.63 7.39
CA ASN A 39 9.91 5.02 7.46
C ASN A 39 8.68 5.13 6.58
N LYS A 40 7.48 5.15 7.17
CA LYS A 40 6.16 5.06 6.49
C LYS A 40 5.92 6.09 5.37
N GLU A 41 6.86 6.97 5.13
CA GLU A 41 6.86 8.05 4.13
C GLU A 41 7.08 7.57 2.68
N ASN A 42 7.50 6.32 2.46
CA ASN A 42 7.85 5.81 1.12
C ASN A 42 6.97 4.65 0.63
N PHE A 43 5.74 4.54 1.13
CA PHE A 43 4.78 3.59 0.59
C PHE A 43 4.17 4.09 -0.72
N TRP A 44 3.91 3.17 -1.64
CA TRP A 44 3.17 3.42 -2.87
C TRP A 44 2.52 2.13 -3.37
N PHE A 45 1.47 2.27 -4.16
CA PHE A 45 0.67 1.14 -4.65
C PHE A 45 0.77 0.99 -6.16
N LEU A 46 0.67 -0.24 -6.63
CA LEU A 46 0.40 -0.59 -8.02
C LEU A 46 -0.78 -1.55 -8.08
N LEU A 47 -1.82 -1.18 -8.81
CA LEU A 47 -2.94 -2.05 -9.12
C LEU A 47 -2.85 -2.52 -10.57
N GLU A 48 -2.74 -3.83 -10.76
CA GLU A 48 -2.93 -4.50 -12.05
C GLU A 48 -4.43 -4.81 -12.19
N ARG A 49 -5.14 -3.93 -12.89
CA ARG A 49 -6.60 -3.87 -12.86
C ARG A 49 -7.27 -5.11 -13.48
N GLN A 50 -6.68 -5.73 -14.51
CA GLN A 50 -7.30 -6.91 -15.15
C GLN A 50 -7.14 -8.17 -14.31
N SER A 51 -5.98 -8.31 -13.64
CA SER A 51 -5.67 -9.46 -12.79
C SER A 51 -6.21 -9.33 -11.36
N ASN A 52 -6.78 -8.17 -10.99
CA ASN A 52 -7.24 -7.88 -9.64
C ASN A 52 -6.14 -8.06 -8.56
N LEU A 53 -4.90 -7.73 -8.93
CA LEU A 53 -3.75 -7.81 -8.04
C LEU A 53 -3.29 -6.40 -7.67
N GLU A 54 -3.35 -6.09 -6.38
CA GLU A 54 -2.79 -4.85 -5.85
C GLU A 54 -1.51 -5.16 -5.07
N THR A 55 -0.43 -4.45 -5.35
CA THR A 55 0.84 -4.58 -4.64
C THR A 55 1.17 -3.28 -3.91
N LEU A 56 1.43 -3.39 -2.61
CA LEU A 56 2.02 -2.33 -1.80
C LEU A 56 3.54 -2.45 -1.81
N TYR A 57 4.19 -1.39 -2.25
CA TYR A 57 5.63 -1.26 -2.31
C TYR A 57 6.16 -0.28 -1.26
N TYR A 58 7.42 -0.46 -0.90
CA TYR A 58 8.22 0.48 -0.14
C TYR A 58 9.47 0.84 -0.94
N GLY A 59 9.67 2.12 -1.23
CA GLY A 59 10.81 2.60 -2.03
C GLY A 59 10.45 3.80 -2.88
N GLN A 60 11.11 3.94 -4.02
CA GLN A 60 10.83 5.03 -4.95
C GLN A 60 9.51 4.76 -5.72
N PRO A 61 8.50 5.64 -5.61
CA PRO A 61 7.22 5.43 -6.30
C PRO A 61 7.34 5.30 -7.81
N GLY A 62 6.58 4.36 -8.39
CA GLY A 62 6.59 4.07 -9.83
C GLY A 62 7.82 3.30 -10.31
N ARG A 63 8.76 2.93 -9.41
CA ARG A 63 9.95 2.13 -9.75
C ARG A 63 9.92 0.79 -9.03
N VAL A 64 9.36 -0.22 -9.69
CA VAL A 64 9.25 -1.58 -9.16
C VAL A 64 10.63 -2.18 -8.86
N THR A 65 11.62 -2.00 -9.74
CA THR A 65 12.99 -2.53 -9.57
C THR A 65 13.73 -1.94 -8.37
N ASP A 66 13.39 -0.69 -8.01
CA ASP A 66 14.02 0.06 -6.94
C ASP A 66 13.19 0.05 -5.64
N SER A 67 12.18 -0.82 -5.59
CA SER A 67 11.23 -0.92 -4.48
C SER A 67 11.12 -2.35 -3.94
N LYS A 68 10.86 -2.46 -2.64
CA LYS A 68 10.60 -3.72 -1.96
C LYS A 68 9.10 -3.96 -1.90
N ILE A 69 8.65 -5.17 -2.25
CA ILE A 69 7.28 -5.60 -2.02
C ILE A 69 7.05 -5.72 -0.51
N VAL A 70 6.02 -5.04 -0.02
CA VAL A 70 5.58 -5.08 1.38
C VAL A 70 4.51 -6.14 1.55
N ARG A 71 3.48 -6.08 0.70
CA ARG A 71 2.34 -7.00 0.70
C ARG A 71 1.65 -6.98 -0.67
N GLN A 72 1.02 -8.08 -1.01
CA GLN A 72 0.12 -8.20 -2.16
C GLN A 72 -1.28 -8.51 -1.67
N PHE A 73 -2.28 -7.99 -2.38
CA PHE A 73 -3.68 -8.10 -2.06
C PHE A 73 -4.42 -8.63 -3.30
N LYS A 74 -5.29 -9.61 -3.08
CA LYS A 74 -6.32 -9.95 -4.06
C LYS A 74 -7.49 -9.04 -3.82
N VAL A 75 -7.88 -8.28 -4.83
CA VAL A 75 -8.92 -7.26 -4.71
C VAL A 75 -10.06 -7.54 -5.67
N LYS A 76 -11.09 -6.69 -5.68
CA LYS A 76 -12.10 -6.67 -6.75
C LYS A 76 -12.33 -5.24 -7.20
N THR A 77 -12.03 -4.95 -8.46
CA THR A 77 -12.17 -3.60 -9.03
C THR A 77 -13.60 -3.33 -9.50
N GLY A 78 -13.83 -2.12 -10.05
CA GLY A 78 -15.07 -1.76 -10.72
C GLY A 78 -15.35 -2.61 -11.95
N ARG A 79 -16.63 -2.69 -12.33
CA ARG A 79 -17.09 -3.49 -13.49
C ARG A 79 -16.50 -2.95 -14.80
N PRO A 80 -15.76 -3.76 -15.57
CA PRO A 80 -15.22 -3.35 -16.87
C PRO A 80 -16.33 -2.86 -17.80
N ASN A 81 -16.04 -1.86 -18.63
CA ASN A 81 -16.92 -1.28 -19.66
C ASN A 81 -18.28 -0.70 -19.17
N GLU A 82 -18.62 -0.81 -17.88
CA GLU A 82 -19.83 -0.22 -17.30
C GLU A 82 -19.49 0.90 -16.33
N ARG A 83 -18.69 0.57 -15.30
CA ARG A 83 -18.29 1.44 -14.19
C ARG A 83 -16.92 1.00 -13.67
N PRO A 84 -15.90 1.09 -14.53
CA PRO A 84 -14.57 0.57 -14.23
C PRO A 84 -13.93 1.38 -13.11
N THR A 85 -12.93 0.81 -12.46
CA THR A 85 -12.01 1.61 -11.63
C THR A 85 -11.25 2.58 -12.54
N PRO A 86 -11.36 3.91 -12.34
CA PRO A 86 -10.80 4.87 -13.28
C PRO A 86 -9.27 4.81 -13.37
N LEU A 87 -8.76 4.75 -14.60
CA LEU A 87 -7.34 4.84 -14.93
C LEU A 87 -6.86 6.29 -14.89
N PRO A 88 -5.79 6.61 -14.15
CA PRO A 88 -5.17 7.94 -14.18
C PRO A 88 -4.82 8.41 -15.60
N GLN A 89 -4.34 7.50 -16.45
CA GLN A 89 -3.75 7.82 -17.74
C GLN A 89 -4.79 8.31 -18.75
N LEU A 90 -6.04 7.86 -18.62
CA LEU A 90 -7.15 8.33 -19.46
C LEU A 90 -7.57 9.76 -19.14
N LEU A 91 -7.08 10.31 -18.03
CA LEU A 91 -7.34 11.68 -17.57
C LEU A 91 -6.05 12.52 -17.53
N GLY A 92 -4.99 12.05 -18.21
CA GLY A 92 -3.71 12.77 -18.31
C GLY A 92 -2.90 12.77 -17.01
N ARG A 93 -3.12 11.82 -16.10
CA ARG A 93 -2.37 11.63 -14.86
C ARG A 93 -1.57 10.32 -14.89
N GLU A 94 -0.47 10.26 -14.16
CA GLU A 94 0.31 9.03 -14.01
C GLU A 94 -0.24 8.12 -12.91
N TYR A 95 -0.81 8.71 -11.87
CA TYR A 95 -1.28 8.04 -10.66
C TYR A 95 -2.41 8.83 -9.99
N TRP A 96 -3.10 8.17 -9.06
CA TRP A 96 -3.95 8.81 -8.06
C TRP A 96 -3.18 8.99 -6.75
N LEU A 97 -3.63 9.89 -5.89
CA LEU A 97 -3.14 10.09 -4.54
C LEU A 97 -4.15 9.53 -3.54
N ILE A 98 -3.65 8.88 -2.49
CA ILE A 98 -4.45 8.61 -1.30
C ILE A 98 -4.71 9.94 -0.61
N SER A 99 -5.98 10.38 -0.60
CA SER A 99 -6.39 11.71 -0.16
C SER A 99 -6.99 11.74 1.25
N GLY A 100 -7.44 10.59 1.76
CA GLY A 100 -8.09 10.52 3.07
C GLY A 100 -8.38 9.10 3.51
N LYS A 101 -8.84 8.95 4.75
CA LYS A 101 -9.35 7.71 5.30
C LYS A 101 -10.45 7.97 6.33
N THR A 102 -11.45 7.11 6.35
CA THR A 102 -12.65 7.26 7.18
C THR A 102 -13.10 5.90 7.70
N GLU A 103 -13.58 5.85 8.94
CA GLU A 103 -14.24 4.65 9.48
C GLU A 103 -15.66 4.54 8.93
N THR A 104 -16.04 3.35 8.50
CA THR A 104 -17.31 3.06 7.81
C THR A 104 -17.95 1.77 8.33
N LYS A 105 -17.73 1.44 9.62
CA LYS A 105 -18.13 0.17 10.26
C LYS A 105 -19.60 -0.21 10.05
N ASP A 106 -20.49 0.77 10.07
CA ASP A 106 -21.94 0.54 9.95
C ASP A 106 -22.43 0.53 8.49
N ASN A 107 -21.54 0.71 7.51
CA ASN A 107 -21.89 0.68 6.09
C ASN A 107 -21.69 -0.74 5.52
N PRO A 108 -22.76 -1.45 5.11
CA PRO A 108 -22.66 -2.82 4.60
C PRO A 108 -21.98 -2.91 3.22
N GLU A 109 -21.82 -1.80 2.50
CA GLU A 109 -21.10 -1.78 1.22
C GLU A 109 -19.63 -1.44 1.37
N THR A 110 -19.29 -0.52 2.29
CA THR A 110 -17.94 0.04 2.39
C THR A 110 -17.25 -0.15 3.73
N GLY A 111 -17.85 -0.91 4.64
CA GLY A 111 -17.25 -1.21 5.95
C GLY A 111 -16.06 -2.17 5.85
N PRO A 112 -15.18 -2.20 6.87
CA PRO A 112 -15.18 -1.36 8.06
C PRO A 112 -14.47 0.00 7.90
N TYR A 113 -13.68 0.16 6.83
CA TYR A 113 -12.92 1.37 6.55
C TYR A 113 -12.97 1.72 5.07
N PHE A 114 -12.85 3.02 4.79
CA PHE A 114 -12.73 3.56 3.44
C PHE A 114 -11.45 4.40 3.35
N ILE A 115 -10.67 4.21 2.29
CA ILE A 115 -9.46 4.95 1.98
C ILE A 115 -9.67 5.65 0.64
N SER A 116 -9.74 6.98 0.65
CA SER A 116 -10.11 7.77 -0.52
C SER A 116 -8.94 7.97 -1.48
N LEU A 117 -9.25 7.96 -2.77
CA LEU A 117 -8.37 8.38 -3.86
C LEU A 117 -8.81 9.76 -4.36
N ASP A 118 -7.88 10.57 -4.85
CA ASP A 118 -8.13 11.92 -5.39
C ASP A 118 -8.69 11.91 -6.83
N ILE A 119 -9.59 10.96 -7.12
CA ILE A 119 -10.22 10.84 -8.43
C ILE A 119 -11.28 11.95 -8.57
N PRO A 120 -11.28 12.71 -9.68
CA PRO A 120 -12.33 13.69 -9.96
C PRO A 120 -13.71 13.03 -10.01
N VAL A 121 -14.68 13.65 -9.36
CA VAL A 121 -16.06 13.20 -9.27
C VAL A 121 -16.99 14.35 -9.67
N THR A 122 -18.22 14.03 -10.03
CA THR A 122 -19.28 15.00 -10.34
C THR A 122 -20.48 14.77 -9.45
N ASP A 123 -21.24 15.83 -9.17
CA ASP A 123 -22.50 15.74 -8.45
C ASP A 123 -23.66 15.27 -9.34
N ASP A 124 -23.45 15.24 -10.66
CA ASP A 124 -24.41 14.79 -11.67
C ASP A 124 -23.97 13.48 -12.32
N GLU A 125 -24.94 12.69 -12.83
CA GLU A 125 -24.64 11.45 -13.54
C GLU A 125 -23.66 11.68 -14.69
N PRO A 126 -22.63 10.81 -14.81
CA PRO A 126 -22.48 9.48 -14.21
C PRO A 126 -21.60 9.50 -12.96
N TYR A 127 -21.55 10.61 -12.22
CA TYR A 127 -20.88 10.73 -10.92
C TYR A 127 -19.35 10.51 -10.87
N GLY A 128 -18.72 10.14 -11.98
CA GLY A 128 -17.28 9.96 -12.09
C GLY A 128 -16.61 10.97 -13.02
N PRO A 129 -15.34 10.73 -13.39
CA PRO A 129 -14.60 11.64 -14.24
C PRO A 129 -15.31 11.94 -15.57
N GLU A 130 -15.46 13.22 -15.90
CA GLU A 130 -15.99 13.63 -17.20
C GLU A 130 -14.96 13.41 -18.32
N LYS A 131 -15.46 13.06 -19.53
CA LYS A 131 -14.67 12.69 -20.70
C LYS A 131 -13.74 11.50 -20.43
N TYR A 132 -14.33 10.37 -20.03
CA TYR A 132 -13.60 9.14 -19.75
C TYR A 132 -13.83 8.09 -20.86
N PRO A 133 -12.87 7.88 -21.79
CA PRO A 133 -13.07 7.19 -23.06
C PRO A 133 -12.97 5.65 -22.99
N GLU A 134 -13.39 5.03 -21.89
CA GLU A 134 -13.28 3.57 -21.71
C GLU A 134 -14.60 2.84 -22.02
N CYS A 135 -15.74 3.40 -21.63
CA CYS A 135 -17.05 2.81 -21.90
C CYS A 135 -17.62 3.47 -23.16
N GLU A 136 -17.97 2.69 -24.19
CA GLU A 136 -18.45 3.11 -25.53
C GLU A 136 -19.52 4.23 -25.51
N GLY A 137 -19.12 5.47 -25.25
CA GLY A 137 -19.99 6.58 -24.86
C GLY A 137 -19.60 7.18 -23.50
N ARG A 138 -20.30 6.78 -22.42
CA ARG A 138 -20.11 7.32 -21.06
C ARG A 138 -20.21 6.18 -20.04
N CYS A 139 -19.17 6.00 -19.22
CA CYS A 139 -19.26 5.07 -18.09
C CYS A 139 -20.33 5.57 -17.11
N ASN A 140 -21.08 4.65 -16.48
CA ASN A 140 -22.17 4.98 -15.57
C ASN A 140 -21.82 4.57 -14.14
N TRP A 141 -21.01 5.37 -13.44
CA TRP A 141 -20.86 5.17 -12.00
C TRP A 141 -22.18 5.58 -11.34
N VAL A 142 -22.86 4.62 -10.71
CA VAL A 142 -24.27 4.75 -10.32
C VAL A 142 -24.49 5.43 -8.97
N LEU A 143 -23.43 5.89 -8.31
CA LEU A 143 -23.52 6.55 -7.01
C LEU A 143 -22.65 7.81 -7.01
N PRO A 144 -23.19 8.98 -6.58
CA PRO A 144 -22.39 10.13 -6.22
C PRO A 144 -21.51 9.77 -5.02
N GLY A 145 -20.26 10.23 -5.01
CA GLY A 145 -19.37 10.02 -3.88
C GLY A 145 -17.90 9.93 -4.25
N ALA A 146 -17.10 9.43 -3.32
CA ALA A 146 -15.66 9.27 -3.48
C ALA A 146 -15.30 7.89 -4.04
N PHE A 147 -14.25 7.85 -4.87
CA PHE A 147 -13.59 6.60 -5.23
C PHE A 147 -12.51 6.25 -4.21
N GLY A 148 -12.26 4.97 -4.01
CA GLY A 148 -11.28 4.53 -3.03
C GLY A 148 -11.15 3.02 -2.88
N LEU A 149 -10.43 2.65 -1.83
CA LEU A 149 -10.26 1.28 -1.36
C LEU A 149 -11.19 1.07 -0.16
N HIS A 150 -11.86 -0.06 -0.07
CA HIS A 150 -12.71 -0.37 1.09
C HIS A 150 -12.86 -1.87 1.34
N GLY A 151 -13.34 -2.23 2.53
CA GLY A 151 -13.67 -3.62 2.87
C GLY A 151 -14.97 -4.08 2.23
N ILE A 152 -15.34 -5.33 2.48
CA ILE A 152 -16.53 -5.97 1.90
C ILE A 152 -17.69 -6.07 2.88
N GLY A 153 -17.52 -5.58 4.12
CA GLY A 153 -18.56 -5.60 5.15
C GLY A 153 -18.92 -7.02 5.58
N GLY A 154 -17.94 -7.92 5.60
CA GLY A 154 -18.10 -9.34 5.94
C GLY A 154 -18.72 -10.21 4.84
N ASP A 155 -18.95 -9.69 3.64
CA ASP A 155 -19.53 -10.44 2.52
C ASP A 155 -18.47 -10.89 1.51
N ASP A 156 -17.90 -12.08 1.75
CA ASP A 156 -16.86 -12.67 0.89
C ASP A 156 -17.32 -12.90 -0.55
N SER A 157 -18.63 -12.96 -0.83
CA SER A 157 -19.15 -13.14 -2.18
C SER A 157 -18.72 -12.03 -3.12
N LYS A 158 -18.49 -10.81 -2.59
CA LYS A 158 -18.07 -9.61 -3.34
C LYS A 158 -16.65 -9.68 -3.91
N LEU A 159 -15.82 -10.64 -3.48
CA LEU A 159 -14.46 -10.88 -3.98
C LEU A 159 -14.37 -12.10 -4.90
N THR A 160 -15.47 -12.81 -5.13
CA THR A 160 -15.49 -13.99 -5.98
C THR A 160 -15.37 -13.61 -7.47
N GLU A 161 -14.97 -14.57 -8.30
CA GLU A 161 -14.95 -14.38 -9.76
C GLU A 161 -16.34 -14.13 -10.34
N SER A 162 -17.39 -14.70 -9.73
CA SER A 162 -18.78 -14.51 -10.15
C SER A 162 -19.33 -13.11 -9.85
N ASP A 163 -18.76 -12.39 -8.88
CA ASP A 163 -19.12 -10.99 -8.68
C ASP A 163 -18.57 -10.17 -9.86
N PRO A 164 -19.36 -9.35 -10.54
CA PRO A 164 -18.90 -8.58 -11.69
C PRO A 164 -17.97 -7.41 -11.31
N GLY A 165 -17.94 -7.01 -10.04
CA GLY A 165 -17.18 -5.87 -9.55
C GLY A 165 -18.05 -4.75 -8.97
N SER A 166 -17.36 -3.78 -8.38
CA SER A 166 -17.92 -2.62 -7.69
C SER A 166 -18.43 -1.54 -8.65
N SER A 167 -18.82 -0.38 -8.10
CA SER A 167 -19.07 0.85 -8.86
C SER A 167 -17.81 1.73 -8.99
N GLY A 168 -16.65 1.14 -9.26
CA GLY A 168 -15.38 1.84 -9.52
C GLY A 168 -14.38 1.83 -8.35
N CYS A 169 -14.81 1.52 -7.13
CA CYS A 169 -13.91 1.33 -5.99
C CYS A 169 -13.14 0.00 -6.05
N ILE A 170 -12.09 -0.11 -5.25
CA ILE A 170 -11.30 -1.32 -5.07
C ILE A 170 -11.76 -1.98 -3.77
N ARG A 171 -12.31 -3.19 -3.87
CA ARG A 171 -12.72 -3.97 -2.70
C ARG A 171 -11.58 -4.84 -2.21
N HIS A 172 -11.35 -4.81 -0.91
CA HIS A 172 -10.41 -5.64 -0.17
C HIS A 172 -11.16 -6.53 0.81
N THR A 173 -10.51 -7.56 1.34
CA THR A 173 -11.02 -8.21 2.55
C THR A 173 -11.05 -7.20 3.70
N ASP A 174 -11.93 -7.43 4.68
CA ASP A 174 -12.03 -6.56 5.86
C ASP A 174 -10.71 -6.55 6.66
N GLU A 175 -9.96 -7.65 6.66
CA GLU A 175 -8.63 -7.73 7.29
C GLU A 175 -7.62 -6.87 6.53
N ASP A 176 -7.56 -6.99 5.21
CA ASP A 176 -6.60 -6.27 4.38
C ASP A 176 -6.83 -4.75 4.44
N ILE A 177 -8.08 -4.29 4.34
CA ILE A 177 -8.36 -2.86 4.44
C ILE A 177 -8.07 -2.32 5.85
N THR A 178 -8.32 -3.12 6.90
CA THR A 178 -7.97 -2.75 8.28
C THR A 178 -6.46 -2.63 8.44
N HIS A 179 -5.69 -3.53 7.83
CA HIS A 179 -4.24 -3.44 7.81
C HIS A 179 -3.77 -2.15 7.11
N LEU A 180 -4.28 -1.86 5.92
CA LEU A 180 -3.94 -0.67 5.16
C LEU A 180 -4.29 0.61 5.92
N TYR A 181 -5.50 0.70 6.46
CA TYR A 181 -5.99 1.86 7.22
C TYR A 181 -5.07 2.24 8.39
N ASN A 182 -4.54 1.23 9.09
CA ASN A 182 -3.62 1.42 10.21
C ASN A 182 -2.16 1.67 9.78
N LEU A 183 -1.80 1.17 8.60
CA LEU A 183 -0.45 1.30 8.07
C LEU A 183 -0.21 2.70 7.50
N ILE A 184 -1.11 3.18 6.64
CA ILE A 184 -0.89 4.34 5.79
C ILE A 184 -1.32 5.66 6.44
N ASP A 185 -0.64 6.73 6.03
CA ASP A 185 -0.90 8.11 6.44
C ASP A 185 -1.13 8.97 5.19
N PRO A 186 -2.40 9.39 4.91
CA PRO A 186 -2.73 10.20 3.75
C PRO A 186 -1.95 11.52 3.66
N THR A 187 -1.44 12.06 4.78
CA THR A 187 -0.65 13.29 4.76
C THR A 187 0.70 13.14 4.06
N LYS A 188 1.13 11.91 3.77
CA LYS A 188 2.40 11.58 3.12
C LYS A 188 2.33 11.52 1.59
N SER A 189 1.23 11.93 0.96
CA SER A 189 1.08 11.98 -0.51
C SER A 189 1.39 10.63 -1.18
N ILE A 190 0.76 9.57 -0.69
CA ILE A 190 0.97 8.20 -1.16
C ILE A 190 0.41 8.06 -2.58
N ARG A 191 1.27 7.64 -3.51
CA ARG A 191 0.91 7.45 -4.92
C ARG A 191 0.29 6.07 -5.14
N TYR A 192 -0.75 6.03 -5.94
CA TYR A 192 -1.53 4.85 -6.29
C TYR A 192 -1.58 4.74 -7.81
N TYR A 193 -0.72 3.89 -8.37
CA TYR A 193 -0.65 3.62 -9.79
C TYR A 193 -1.67 2.55 -10.16
N ILE A 194 -2.28 2.68 -11.33
CA ILE A 194 -3.17 1.67 -11.89
C ILE A 194 -2.73 1.38 -13.31
N GLU A 195 -2.51 0.11 -13.61
CA GLU A 195 -2.18 -0.40 -14.93
C GLU A 195 -3.31 -1.31 -15.42
N ASN A 196 -3.51 -1.35 -16.74
CA ASN A 196 -4.54 -2.18 -17.36
C ASN A 196 -3.95 -3.48 -17.95
N SER A 197 -2.86 -3.98 -17.36
CA SER A 197 -2.23 -5.26 -17.68
C SER A 197 -2.88 -6.43 -16.99
#